data_AF-A0AA45WR51-F1
#
_entry.id   AF-A0AA45WR51-F1
#
_cell.length_a   1.000
_cell.length_b   1.000
_cell.length_c   1.000
_cell.angle_alpha   90.00
_cell.angle_beta   90.00
_cell.angle_gamma   90.00
#
_symmetry.space_group_name_H-M   'P 1'
#
loop_
_entity.id
_entity.type
_entity.pdbx_description
1 polymer ?
#
loop_
_entity_poly.entity_id
_entity_poly.type
_entity_poly.pdbx_seq_one_letter_code
_entity_poly.pdbx_strand_id
1 'polypeptide(L)'
;MKRRFYERFQVEDVINFFSGQLLQAKSSDGAQVFLQSIKITRRPLPNGYQEAFRRLQHPYLAPILDLIEEENELLLVHPPFAGDPLPLTVNKERAMDPEVAVRIVGKCFKTLRDLERLPLPLSATLDPKNILLNGHKPLILFYYMKDPKTPRFDEKWRELLYYLLTGQAPMGGLKQCEAELERRKIPSRVAKLALMSLDRKHPYADVLHAVESYIDAKAGNQGSGLSRKNAASKKTKRKGVVTTVTIAAAALVLVTLAVSQWKPEESYTGLFENPDNAVGQQGGDQINTGDSLVQSIHFSNDKTHFSLPYTLTGNSNLRGEFELAKLNGFFGYLESSDGNAQYGIHINKQGSIELYHTMGSKMTKVGVSGDGYKVRPGKKYTFEILYYPNEPLRLAFSEEGQPEKWIATGITPVSGELKMRFTGKEGAVLYYPVPNPVTDKQMVERVWMNQQPWHLDFGQAVLTLDDEQRSRLRVFPATQVRLGANDATKFSFVPNTTEDLFQVDIQTINNARYRLVLEGKEKKASLFKLDEKIEKVAEKPLDGEGDTLYTVMIKPSFTKLTIDLVRGSNKTTLEYTDKSPILIRDVTLQNRNGFELVEEKEKINDTQ
;
A
#
# COMPACT_ATOMS: atom_id res chain seq x y z
N MET A 1 -14.58 -21.72 37.04
CA MET A 1 -13.48 -22.32 36.26
C MET A 1 -12.71 -21.16 35.62
N LYS A 2 -11.43 -20.95 35.94
CA LYS A 2 -10.62 -19.86 35.31
C LYS A 2 -10.35 -20.26 33.86
N ARG A 3 -10.70 -19.40 32.90
CA ARG A 3 -10.44 -19.66 31.46
C ARG A 3 -8.93 -19.71 31.23
N ARG A 4 -8.42 -20.64 30.43
CA ARG A 4 -6.96 -20.87 30.26
C ARG A 4 -6.24 -19.68 29.66
N PHE A 5 -6.93 -18.87 28.84
CA PHE A 5 -6.27 -17.69 28.27
C PHE A 5 -5.80 -16.66 29.31
N TYR A 6 -6.39 -16.59 30.51
CA TYR A 6 -5.91 -15.70 31.59
C TYR A 6 -4.51 -16.08 32.10
N GLU A 7 -4.04 -17.29 31.79
CA GLU A 7 -2.67 -17.73 32.11
C GLU A 7 -1.64 -17.13 31.14
N ARG A 8 -2.08 -16.68 29.95
CA ARG A 8 -1.21 -16.16 28.87
C ARG A 8 -1.45 -14.67 28.56
N PHE A 9 -2.62 -14.15 28.90
CA PHE A 9 -3.04 -12.79 28.56
C PHE A 9 -3.66 -12.07 29.75
N GLN A 10 -3.25 -10.84 29.96
CA GLN A 10 -3.86 -9.91 30.89
C GLN A 10 -4.88 -9.06 30.14
N VAL A 11 -6.18 -9.27 30.41
CA VAL A 11 -7.25 -8.48 29.79
C VAL A 11 -7.23 -7.07 30.34
N GLU A 12 -7.17 -6.09 29.44
CA GLU A 12 -7.17 -4.65 29.77
C GLU A 12 -8.56 -4.05 29.57
N ASP A 13 -9.25 -4.40 28.48
CA ASP A 13 -10.56 -3.84 28.15
C ASP A 13 -11.43 -4.82 27.35
N VAL A 14 -12.74 -4.58 27.33
CA VAL A 14 -13.76 -5.36 26.63
C VAL A 14 -14.54 -4.47 25.67
N ILE A 15 -14.28 -4.62 24.39
CA ILE A 15 -15.00 -3.91 23.34
C ILE A 15 -16.21 -4.75 22.94
N ASN A 16 -17.40 -4.23 23.27
CA ASN A 16 -18.66 -4.91 23.00
C ASN A 16 -19.17 -4.56 21.60
N PHE A 17 -19.47 -5.59 20.81
CA PHE A 17 -20.11 -5.47 19.51
C PHE A 17 -21.45 -6.22 19.51
N PHE A 18 -22.27 -5.98 18.50
CA PHE A 18 -23.58 -6.61 18.41
C PHE A 18 -23.49 -8.14 18.22
N SER A 19 -22.49 -8.62 17.45
CA SER A 19 -22.31 -10.04 17.17
C SER A 19 -21.29 -10.75 18.05
N GLY A 20 -20.62 -10.03 18.97
CA GLY A 20 -19.52 -10.59 19.73
C GLY A 20 -18.81 -9.58 20.62
N GLN A 21 -17.73 -10.03 21.25
CA GLN A 21 -16.87 -9.22 22.08
C GLN A 21 -15.44 -9.38 21.58
N LEU A 22 -14.70 -8.27 21.58
CA LEU A 22 -13.27 -8.25 21.36
C LEU A 22 -12.62 -7.86 22.68
N LEU A 23 -11.77 -8.73 23.22
CA LEU A 23 -11.02 -8.40 24.44
C LEU A 23 -9.71 -7.76 24.00
N GLN A 24 -9.44 -6.55 24.47
CA GLN A 24 -8.09 -6.00 24.40
C GLN A 24 -7.29 -6.60 25.56
N ALA A 25 -6.16 -7.21 25.24
CA ALA A 25 -5.31 -7.84 26.24
C ALA A 25 -3.84 -7.58 25.95
N LYS A 26 -3.00 -7.76 26.96
CA LYS A 26 -1.55 -7.86 26.81
C LYS A 26 -1.11 -9.30 26.92
N SER A 27 -0.28 -9.76 26.00
CA SER A 27 0.43 -11.03 26.14
C SER A 27 1.49 -10.95 27.26
N SER A 28 2.02 -12.11 27.64
CA SER A 28 3.08 -12.21 28.68
C SER A 28 4.35 -11.40 28.37
N ASP A 29 4.61 -11.06 27.12
CA ASP A 29 5.72 -10.20 26.65
C ASP A 29 5.34 -8.71 26.56
N GLY A 30 4.12 -8.34 26.98
CA GLY A 30 3.62 -6.97 27.02
C GLY A 30 3.02 -6.45 25.71
N ALA A 31 3.02 -7.24 24.62
CA ALA A 31 2.41 -6.82 23.36
C ALA A 31 0.88 -6.74 23.49
N GLN A 32 0.29 -5.67 22.95
CA GLN A 32 -1.16 -5.55 22.87
C GLN A 32 -1.69 -6.48 21.78
N VAL A 33 -2.74 -7.22 22.10
CA VAL A 33 -3.43 -8.14 21.20
C VAL A 33 -4.94 -7.98 21.36
N PHE A 34 -5.67 -8.42 20.34
CA PHE A 34 -7.11 -8.55 20.42
C PHE A 34 -7.51 -10.02 20.44
N LEU A 35 -8.33 -10.40 21.42
CA LEU A 35 -8.87 -11.75 21.54
C LEU A 35 -10.32 -11.75 21.06
N GLN A 36 -10.59 -12.56 20.04
CA GLN A 36 -11.93 -12.77 19.52
C GLN A 36 -12.39 -14.18 19.87
N SER A 37 -13.55 -14.31 20.51
CA SER A 37 -14.18 -15.61 20.76
C SER A 37 -15.06 -16.03 19.58
N ILE A 38 -14.84 -17.25 19.10
CA ILE A 38 -15.72 -17.98 18.18
C ILE A 38 -16.35 -19.14 18.95
N LYS A 39 -17.66 -19.09 19.16
CA LYS A 39 -18.38 -20.17 19.83
C LYS A 39 -18.29 -21.47 19.03
N ILE A 40 -17.93 -22.56 19.69
CA ILE A 40 -17.94 -23.91 19.13
C ILE A 40 -19.35 -24.47 19.34
N THR A 41 -20.08 -24.69 18.26
CA THR A 41 -21.43 -25.28 18.32
C THR A 41 -21.41 -26.79 18.27
N ARG A 42 -20.31 -27.41 17.85
CA ARG A 42 -20.19 -28.86 17.68
C ARG A 42 -18.78 -29.38 17.96
N ARG A 43 -18.71 -30.50 18.68
CA ARG A 43 -17.49 -31.31 18.88
C ARG A 43 -17.67 -32.72 18.29
N PRO A 44 -16.58 -33.39 17.87
CA PRO A 44 -15.22 -32.86 17.74
C PRO A 44 -15.13 -31.79 16.64
N LEU A 45 -14.14 -30.89 16.75
CA LEU A 45 -13.84 -29.92 15.69
C LEU A 45 -13.35 -30.65 14.43
N PRO A 46 -13.57 -30.09 13.22
CA PRO A 46 -13.08 -30.71 11.99
C PRO A 46 -11.55 -30.90 12.00
N ASN A 47 -11.07 -32.01 11.44
CA ASN A 47 -9.63 -32.26 11.34
C ASN A 47 -8.95 -31.15 10.54
N GLY A 48 -7.77 -30.69 11.00
CA GLY A 48 -7.02 -29.62 10.35
C GLY A 48 -7.55 -28.20 10.62
N TYR A 49 -8.55 -28.01 11.51
CA TYR A 49 -9.11 -26.67 11.79
C TYR A 49 -8.03 -25.67 12.27
N GLN A 50 -7.07 -26.13 13.07
CA GLN A 50 -5.98 -25.28 13.57
C GLN A 50 -5.09 -24.76 12.44
N GLU A 51 -4.74 -25.63 11.49
CA GLU A 51 -3.94 -25.30 10.33
C GLU A 51 -4.73 -24.37 9.39
N ALA A 52 -6.03 -24.61 9.22
CA ALA A 52 -6.91 -23.76 8.42
C ALA A 52 -7.01 -22.33 8.96
N PHE A 53 -7.18 -22.14 10.28
CA PHE A 53 -7.16 -20.80 10.89
C PHE A 53 -5.76 -20.17 10.82
N ARG A 54 -4.68 -20.90 11.13
CA ARG A 54 -3.31 -20.34 11.05
C ARG A 54 -2.91 -19.91 9.64
N ARG A 55 -3.40 -20.61 8.61
CA ARG A 55 -3.17 -20.28 7.20
C ARG A 55 -4.16 -19.28 6.62
N LEU A 56 -5.20 -18.92 7.38
CA LEU A 56 -6.22 -17.98 6.91
C LEU A 56 -5.59 -16.59 6.74
N GLN A 57 -5.28 -16.25 5.50
CA GLN A 57 -4.79 -14.93 5.11
C GLN A 57 -5.81 -14.35 4.14
N HIS A 58 -6.57 -13.37 4.61
CA HIS A 58 -7.60 -12.71 3.80
C HIS A 58 -7.49 -11.19 3.95
N PRO A 59 -7.47 -10.41 2.86
CA PRO A 59 -7.19 -8.96 2.89
C PRO A 59 -8.24 -8.13 3.65
N TYR A 60 -9.40 -8.71 3.94
CA TYR A 60 -10.52 -8.06 4.61
C TYR A 60 -10.90 -8.74 5.94
N LEU A 61 -10.02 -9.58 6.49
CA LEU A 61 -10.16 -10.18 7.82
C LEU A 61 -8.96 -9.83 8.69
N ALA A 62 -9.15 -9.80 10.00
CA ALA A 62 -8.05 -9.62 10.93
C ALA A 62 -7.10 -10.84 10.87
N PRO A 63 -5.78 -10.64 10.73
CA PRO A 63 -4.84 -11.75 10.71
C PRO A 63 -4.84 -12.48 12.05
N ILE A 64 -4.61 -13.80 12.03
CA ILE A 64 -4.60 -14.64 13.23
C ILE A 64 -3.14 -14.95 13.60
N LEU A 65 -2.69 -14.53 14.78
CA LEU A 65 -1.38 -14.84 15.34
C LEU A 65 -1.37 -16.20 16.03
N ASP A 66 -2.42 -16.46 16.82
CA ASP A 66 -2.54 -17.68 17.60
C ASP A 66 -4.00 -18.11 17.75
N LEU A 67 -4.19 -19.38 18.08
CA LEU A 67 -5.48 -20.02 18.24
C LEU A 67 -5.46 -20.83 19.53
N ILE A 68 -6.39 -20.53 20.44
CA ILE A 68 -6.52 -21.22 21.71
C ILE A 68 -7.86 -21.95 21.71
N GLU A 69 -7.82 -23.26 21.94
CA GLU A 69 -9.01 -24.07 22.11
C GLU A 69 -9.43 -24.08 23.58
N GLU A 70 -10.63 -23.57 23.85
CA GLU A 70 -11.32 -23.69 25.12
C GLU A 70 -12.51 -24.65 24.97
N GLU A 71 -13.10 -25.08 26.09
CA GLU A 71 -14.13 -26.13 26.11
C GLU A 71 -15.31 -25.85 25.14
N ASN A 72 -15.78 -24.61 25.05
CA ASN A 72 -16.94 -24.22 24.24
C ASN A 72 -16.66 -23.09 23.22
N GLU A 73 -15.41 -22.66 23.08
CA GLU A 73 -15.03 -21.56 22.19
C GLU A 73 -13.61 -21.75 21.63
N LEU A 74 -13.37 -21.19 20.45
CA LEU A 74 -12.05 -20.94 19.92
C LEU A 74 -11.73 -19.47 20.14
N LEU A 75 -10.62 -19.17 20.81
CA LEU A 75 -10.11 -17.82 20.94
C LEU A 75 -9.07 -17.59 19.85
N LEU A 76 -9.37 -16.63 18.98
CA LEU A 76 -8.45 -16.11 17.98
C LEU A 76 -7.68 -14.95 18.58
N VAL A 77 -6.36 -15.00 18.47
CA VAL A 77 -5.47 -13.90 18.87
C VAL A 77 -5.09 -13.13 17.62
N HIS A 78 -5.44 -11.86 17.58
CA HIS A 78 -5.16 -10.95 16.48
C HIS A 78 -4.09 -9.93 16.89
N PRO A 79 -3.24 -9.48 15.94
CA PRO A 79 -2.44 -8.30 16.20
C PRO A 79 -3.37 -7.07 16.31
N PRO A 80 -2.87 -5.94 16.84
CA PRO A 80 -3.58 -4.69 16.74
C PRO A 80 -3.92 -4.38 15.28
N PHE A 81 -5.17 -4.01 15.02
CA PHE A 81 -5.65 -3.61 13.70
C PHE A 81 -6.34 -2.25 13.79
N ALA A 82 -6.26 -1.47 12.71
CA ALA A 82 -6.76 -0.11 12.64
C ALA A 82 -7.89 0.03 11.61
N GLY A 83 -8.78 0.96 11.87
CA GLY A 83 -9.88 1.35 10.99
C GLY A 83 -11.01 1.96 11.80
N ASP A 84 -11.75 2.87 11.18
CA ASP A 84 -12.88 3.51 11.82
C ASP A 84 -14.12 2.60 11.73
N PRO A 85 -14.87 2.39 12.82
CA PRO A 85 -16.15 1.71 12.76
C PRO A 85 -17.05 2.31 11.66
N LEU A 86 -17.62 1.45 10.83
CA LEU A 86 -18.46 1.89 9.71
C LEU A 86 -19.58 2.86 10.14
N PRO A 87 -20.23 2.72 11.32
CA PRO A 87 -21.23 3.68 11.77
C PRO A 87 -20.71 5.08 12.12
N LEU A 88 -19.40 5.23 12.38
CA LEU A 88 -18.79 6.54 12.60
C LEU A 88 -18.44 7.23 11.28
N THR A 89 -18.18 6.46 10.23
CA THR A 89 -17.84 6.98 8.89
C THR A 89 -19.06 7.16 8.00
N VAL A 90 -20.09 6.34 8.20
CA VAL A 90 -21.34 6.36 7.44
C VAL A 90 -22.53 6.45 8.38
N ASN A 91 -23.26 7.56 8.31
CA ASN A 91 -24.45 7.83 9.11
C ASN A 91 -25.45 8.65 8.30
N LYS A 92 -26.61 8.98 8.87
CA LYS A 92 -27.72 9.62 8.15
C LYS A 92 -27.30 10.93 7.47
N GLU A 93 -26.39 11.65 8.12
CA GLU A 93 -25.83 12.94 7.72
C GLU A 93 -24.70 12.75 6.70
N ARG A 94 -23.92 11.67 6.82
CA ARG A 94 -22.77 11.35 5.98
C ARG A 94 -22.93 9.98 5.31
N ALA A 95 -23.79 9.93 4.29
CA ALA A 95 -23.89 8.75 3.43
C ALA A 95 -22.65 8.62 2.55
N MET A 96 -22.36 7.39 2.11
CA MET A 96 -21.23 7.11 1.23
C MET A 96 -21.56 7.43 -0.23
N ASP A 97 -20.55 7.85 -0.99
CA ASP A 97 -20.66 7.96 -2.45
C ASP A 97 -21.17 6.63 -3.05
N PRO A 98 -22.19 6.64 -3.94
CA PRO A 98 -22.79 5.43 -4.45
C PRO A 98 -21.83 4.45 -5.12
N GLU A 99 -20.81 4.96 -5.82
CA GLU A 99 -19.84 4.09 -6.51
C GLU A 99 -18.85 3.49 -5.51
N VAL A 100 -18.42 4.26 -4.50
CA VAL A 100 -17.62 3.74 -3.39
C VAL A 100 -18.41 2.68 -2.61
N ALA A 101 -19.69 2.93 -2.33
CA ALA A 101 -20.58 2.01 -1.63
C ALA A 101 -20.69 0.66 -2.34
N VAL A 102 -20.90 0.67 -3.66
CA VAL A 102 -20.96 -0.58 -4.45
C VAL A 102 -19.61 -1.31 -4.46
N ARG A 103 -18.48 -0.60 -4.53
CA ARG A 103 -17.16 -1.24 -4.44
C ARG A 103 -16.90 -1.86 -3.07
N ILE A 104 -17.27 -1.19 -1.99
CA ILE A 104 -17.10 -1.71 -0.63
C ILE A 104 -18.01 -2.92 -0.40
N VAL A 105 -19.29 -2.84 -0.77
CA VAL A 105 -20.20 -3.99 -0.63
C VAL A 105 -19.72 -5.19 -1.46
N GLY A 106 -19.19 -4.95 -2.67
CA GLY A 106 -18.60 -5.99 -3.50
C GLY A 106 -17.43 -6.71 -2.82
N LYS A 107 -16.56 -5.97 -2.11
CA LYS A 107 -15.47 -6.56 -1.31
C LYS A 107 -16.00 -7.39 -0.13
N CYS A 108 -17.00 -6.87 0.58
CA CYS A 108 -17.62 -7.60 1.70
C CYS A 108 -18.32 -8.88 1.23
N PHE A 109 -19.07 -8.83 0.13
CA PHE A 109 -19.72 -10.01 -0.44
C PHE A 109 -18.69 -11.03 -0.95
N LYS A 110 -17.66 -10.57 -1.67
CA LYS A 110 -16.57 -11.46 -2.06
C LYS A 110 -15.95 -12.18 -0.85
N THR A 111 -15.75 -11.46 0.25
CA THR A 111 -15.24 -12.05 1.50
C THR A 111 -16.13 -13.16 2.06
N LEU A 112 -17.47 -12.97 2.08
CA LEU A 112 -18.39 -14.03 2.53
C LEU A 112 -18.31 -15.28 1.65
N ARG A 113 -18.23 -15.10 0.32
CA ARG A 113 -18.07 -16.21 -0.62
C ARG A 113 -16.75 -16.95 -0.40
N ASP A 114 -15.67 -16.21 -0.19
CA ASP A 114 -14.33 -16.76 0.00
C ASP A 114 -14.26 -17.53 1.33
N LEU A 115 -14.88 -17.02 2.40
CA LEU A 115 -15.02 -17.71 3.71
C LEU A 115 -15.79 -19.03 3.61
N GLU A 116 -16.87 -19.06 2.83
CA GLU A 116 -17.69 -20.27 2.64
C GLU A 116 -16.95 -21.39 1.88
N ARG A 117 -15.98 -21.02 1.03
CA ARG A 117 -15.18 -21.95 0.22
C ARG A 117 -13.96 -22.51 0.96
N LEU A 118 -13.68 -22.04 2.18
CA LEU A 118 -12.56 -22.57 2.96
C LEU A 118 -12.81 -24.03 3.36
N PRO A 119 -11.74 -24.82 3.57
CA PRO A 119 -11.87 -26.21 4.05
C PRO A 119 -12.66 -26.34 5.36
N LEU A 120 -12.62 -25.27 6.16
CA LEU A 120 -13.51 -25.07 7.29
C LEU A 120 -14.55 -24.01 6.87
N PRO A 121 -15.85 -24.35 6.72
CA PRO A 121 -16.84 -23.40 6.24
C PRO A 121 -17.06 -22.31 7.28
N LEU A 122 -16.51 -21.13 7.00
CA LEU A 122 -16.66 -19.94 7.82
C LEU A 122 -17.73 -19.03 7.22
N SER A 123 -18.31 -18.19 8.05
CA SER A 123 -19.24 -17.14 7.64
C SER A 123 -19.06 -15.93 8.53
N ALA A 124 -19.47 -14.76 8.07
CA ALA A 124 -19.46 -13.54 8.85
C ALA A 124 -20.84 -12.85 8.78
N THR A 125 -21.12 -12.03 9.77
CA THR A 125 -22.26 -11.11 9.72
C THR A 125 -21.77 -9.81 9.11
N LEU A 126 -22.43 -9.34 8.06
CA LEU A 126 -22.13 -8.03 7.44
C LEU A 126 -22.96 -6.92 8.08
N ASP A 127 -23.11 -6.97 9.41
CA ASP A 127 -23.66 -5.84 10.16
C ASP A 127 -22.65 -4.69 10.13
N PRO A 128 -23.08 -3.45 9.82
CA PRO A 128 -22.20 -2.29 9.80
C PRO A 128 -21.34 -2.14 11.06
N LYS A 129 -21.86 -2.48 12.24
CA LYS A 129 -21.11 -2.37 13.51
C LYS A 129 -19.89 -3.29 13.57
N ASN A 130 -19.85 -4.33 12.75
CA ASN A 130 -18.79 -5.32 12.73
C ASN A 130 -17.77 -5.09 11.61
N ILE A 131 -17.84 -3.94 10.94
CA ILE A 131 -16.97 -3.58 9.84
C ILE A 131 -16.19 -2.33 10.24
N LEU A 132 -14.87 -2.42 10.21
CA LEU A 132 -14.00 -1.25 10.23
C LEU A 132 -13.68 -0.83 8.79
N LEU A 133 -13.55 0.46 8.55
CA LEU A 133 -13.06 0.99 7.29
C LEU A 133 -11.68 1.61 7.48
N ASN A 134 -10.72 1.16 6.67
CA ASN A 134 -9.48 1.87 6.45
C ASN A 134 -9.48 2.40 5.01
N GLY A 135 -9.88 3.66 4.84
CA GLY A 135 -10.23 4.22 3.54
C GLY A 135 -11.32 3.40 2.83
N HIS A 136 -11.02 2.84 1.65
CA HIS A 136 -11.95 1.99 0.90
C HIS A 136 -11.75 0.48 1.12
N LYS A 137 -10.98 0.08 2.15
CA LYS A 137 -10.75 -1.33 2.48
C LYS A 137 -11.57 -1.70 3.73
N PRO A 138 -12.59 -2.56 3.59
CA PRO A 138 -13.34 -3.06 4.75
C PRO A 138 -12.54 -4.13 5.49
N LEU A 139 -12.60 -4.10 6.82
CA LEU A 139 -12.10 -5.14 7.70
C LEU A 139 -13.28 -5.70 8.50
N ILE A 140 -13.61 -6.97 8.27
CA ILE A 140 -14.71 -7.65 8.95
C ILE A 140 -14.18 -8.26 10.25
N LEU A 141 -14.75 -7.86 11.37
CA LEU A 141 -14.26 -8.21 12.70
C LEU A 141 -14.71 -9.58 13.18
N PHE A 142 -15.96 -9.96 12.91
CA PHE A 142 -16.53 -11.18 13.49
C PHE A 142 -16.96 -12.19 12.42
N TYR A 143 -16.44 -13.41 12.57
CA TYR A 143 -16.79 -14.58 11.77
C TYR A 143 -16.91 -15.82 12.66
N TYR A 144 -17.61 -16.83 12.16
CA TYR A 144 -17.97 -18.04 12.88
C TYR A 144 -17.95 -19.26 11.97
N MET A 145 -17.78 -20.44 12.57
CA MET A 145 -17.94 -21.71 11.85
C MET A 145 -19.42 -21.94 11.55
N LYS A 146 -19.75 -22.12 10.26
CA LYS A 146 -21.11 -22.39 9.81
C LYS A 146 -21.50 -23.81 10.19
N ASP A 147 -22.60 -23.96 10.92
CA ASP A 147 -23.19 -25.29 11.15
C ASP A 147 -24.17 -25.60 10.02
N PRO A 148 -23.94 -26.68 9.22
CA PRO A 148 -24.85 -27.09 8.16
C PRO A 148 -26.25 -27.46 8.67
N LYS A 149 -26.38 -27.86 9.94
CA LYS A 149 -27.64 -28.30 10.55
C LYS A 149 -28.43 -27.17 11.22
N THR A 150 -27.76 -26.08 11.59
CA THR A 150 -28.39 -24.87 12.14
C THR A 150 -27.98 -23.65 11.33
N PRO A 151 -28.57 -23.43 10.13
CA PRO A 151 -28.33 -22.22 9.38
C PRO A 151 -28.74 -21.02 10.23
N ARG A 152 -27.75 -20.27 10.73
CA ARG A 152 -27.99 -18.94 11.28
C ARG A 152 -28.37 -18.04 10.12
N PHE A 153 -29.65 -17.71 10.01
CA PHE A 153 -30.21 -16.78 9.03
C PHE A 153 -29.88 -15.33 9.39
N ASP A 154 -28.60 -15.01 9.58
CA ASP A 154 -28.21 -13.61 9.64
C ASP A 154 -27.99 -13.08 8.21
N GLU A 155 -29.07 -12.57 7.61
CA GLU A 155 -29.06 -11.99 6.28
C GLU A 155 -28.66 -10.50 6.29
N LYS A 156 -27.94 -10.00 7.31
CA LYS A 156 -27.49 -8.59 7.40
C LYS A 156 -26.75 -8.08 6.17
N TRP A 157 -26.15 -8.99 5.39
CA TRP A 157 -25.58 -8.66 4.08
C TRP A 157 -26.58 -7.97 3.13
N ARG A 158 -27.88 -8.29 3.22
CA ARG A 158 -28.95 -7.69 2.41
C ARG A 158 -29.09 -6.19 2.66
N GLU A 159 -28.86 -5.77 3.89
CA GLU A 159 -29.06 -4.40 4.35
C GLU A 159 -27.83 -3.51 4.08
N LEU A 160 -26.65 -4.11 3.89
CA LEU A 160 -25.38 -3.37 3.88
C LEU A 160 -25.29 -2.31 2.78
N LEU A 161 -25.67 -2.63 1.53
CA LEU A 161 -25.60 -1.63 0.44
C LEU A 161 -26.55 -0.46 0.70
N TYR A 162 -27.77 -0.75 1.17
CA TYR A 162 -28.74 0.30 1.53
C TYR A 162 -28.20 1.17 2.67
N TYR A 163 -27.60 0.56 3.68
CA TYR A 163 -26.97 1.28 4.78
C TYR A 163 -25.84 2.19 4.28
N LEU A 164 -24.96 1.72 3.41
CA LEU A 164 -23.88 2.54 2.86
C LEU A 164 -24.41 3.77 2.11
N LEU A 165 -25.51 3.62 1.37
CA LEU A 165 -26.11 4.68 0.55
C LEU A 165 -26.96 5.69 1.35
N THR A 166 -27.44 5.32 2.53
CA THR A 166 -28.40 6.12 3.30
C THR A 166 -27.96 6.46 4.71
N GLY A 167 -26.95 5.75 5.23
CA GLY A 167 -26.47 5.85 6.60
C GLY A 167 -27.41 5.31 7.66
N GLN A 168 -28.44 4.57 7.27
CA GLN A 168 -29.43 3.99 8.17
C GLN A 168 -29.86 2.60 7.70
N ALA A 169 -30.30 1.77 8.65
CA ALA A 169 -30.91 0.49 8.33
C ALA A 169 -32.19 0.70 7.51
N PRO A 170 -32.56 -0.24 6.63
CA PRO A 170 -33.82 -0.16 5.89
C PRO A 170 -35.01 -0.13 6.86
N MET A 171 -35.88 0.85 6.69
CA MET A 171 -37.09 0.99 7.49
C MET A 171 -38.32 0.74 6.62
N GLY A 172 -39.14 -0.22 7.05
CA GLY A 172 -40.38 -0.59 6.37
C GLY A 172 -40.19 -1.44 5.11
N GLY A 173 -41.11 -1.34 4.15
CA GLY A 173 -41.15 -2.20 2.95
C GLY A 173 -40.29 -1.69 1.79
N LEU A 174 -40.07 -2.54 0.77
CA LEU A 174 -39.26 -2.20 -0.42
C LEU A 174 -39.67 -0.87 -1.09
N LYS A 175 -40.97 -0.58 -1.18
CA LYS A 175 -41.47 0.70 -1.74
C LYS A 175 -41.03 1.93 -0.94
N GLN A 176 -40.94 1.81 0.39
CA GLN A 176 -40.48 2.91 1.25
C GLN A 176 -38.97 3.08 1.13
N CYS A 177 -38.23 1.98 1.02
CA CYS A 177 -36.79 2.00 0.74
C CYS A 177 -36.49 2.62 -0.64
N GLU A 178 -37.29 2.31 -1.65
CA GLU A 178 -37.17 2.89 -2.99
C GLU A 178 -37.40 4.40 -2.97
N ALA A 179 -38.48 4.87 -2.33
CA ALA A 179 -38.76 6.29 -2.16
C ALA A 179 -37.64 7.04 -1.42
N GLU A 180 -37.00 6.40 -0.43
CA GLU A 180 -35.85 6.97 0.28
C GLU A 180 -34.62 7.12 -0.62
N LEU A 181 -34.30 6.10 -1.42
CA LEU A 181 -33.18 6.12 -2.36
C LEU A 181 -33.38 7.19 -3.44
N GLU A 182 -34.62 7.34 -3.93
CA GLU A 182 -34.99 8.41 -4.86
C GLU A 182 -34.86 9.80 -4.22
N ARG A 183 -35.36 9.97 -2.99
CA ARG A 183 -35.23 11.22 -2.23
C ARG A 183 -33.76 11.64 -2.03
N ARG A 184 -32.89 10.66 -1.79
CA ARG A 184 -31.42 10.86 -1.68
C ARG A 184 -30.71 10.97 -3.02
N LYS A 185 -31.44 10.96 -4.14
CA LYS A 185 -30.93 11.09 -5.51
C LYS A 185 -29.89 10.02 -5.87
N ILE A 186 -30.07 8.80 -5.35
CA ILE A 186 -29.18 7.68 -5.67
C ILE A 186 -29.37 7.28 -7.15
N PRO A 187 -28.29 7.06 -7.92
CA PRO A 187 -28.39 6.63 -9.31
C PRO A 187 -29.22 5.36 -9.45
N SER A 188 -30.16 5.34 -10.41
CA SER A 188 -31.16 4.26 -10.56
C SER A 188 -30.55 2.85 -10.67
N ARG A 189 -29.39 2.72 -11.33
CA ARG A 189 -28.66 1.44 -11.42
C ARG A 189 -28.16 0.96 -10.07
N VAL A 190 -27.68 1.87 -9.20
CA VAL A 190 -27.20 1.55 -7.85
C VAL A 190 -28.39 1.30 -6.92
N ALA A 191 -29.45 2.11 -7.02
CA ALA A 191 -30.68 1.92 -6.27
C ALA A 191 -31.30 0.54 -6.53
N LYS A 192 -31.30 0.09 -7.81
CA LYS A 192 -31.74 -1.26 -8.18
C LYS A 192 -30.94 -2.36 -7.49
N LEU A 193 -29.62 -2.23 -7.36
CA LEU A 193 -28.79 -3.20 -6.63
C LEU A 193 -29.11 -3.22 -5.13
N ALA A 194 -29.36 -2.05 -4.53
CA ALA A 194 -29.75 -1.97 -3.13
C ALA A 194 -31.12 -2.63 -2.89
N LEU A 195 -32.11 -2.35 -3.73
CA LEU A 195 -33.43 -2.97 -3.65
C LEU A 195 -33.39 -4.48 -3.93
N MET A 196 -32.56 -4.92 -4.89
CA MET A 196 -32.34 -6.33 -5.18
C MET A 196 -31.70 -7.06 -3.99
N SER A 197 -30.76 -6.43 -3.29
CA SER A 197 -30.19 -6.97 -2.04
C SER A 197 -31.25 -7.18 -0.96
N LEU A 198 -32.16 -6.21 -0.80
CA LEU A 198 -33.23 -6.23 0.22
C LEU A 198 -34.35 -7.24 -0.10
N ASP A 199 -34.61 -7.54 -1.37
CA ASP A 199 -35.67 -8.48 -1.76
C ASP A 199 -35.24 -9.93 -1.54
N ARG A 200 -35.96 -10.62 -0.64
CA ARG A 200 -35.72 -12.03 -0.29
C ARG A 200 -35.90 -13.00 -1.46
N LYS A 201 -36.57 -12.59 -2.55
CA LYS A 201 -36.67 -13.39 -3.77
C LYS A 201 -35.32 -13.60 -4.45
N HIS A 202 -34.37 -12.69 -4.23
CA HIS A 202 -33.04 -12.81 -4.79
C HIS A 202 -32.09 -13.53 -3.82
N PRO A 203 -31.55 -14.70 -4.20
CA PRO A 203 -30.53 -15.36 -3.42
C PRO A 203 -29.22 -14.57 -3.47
N TYR A 204 -28.37 -14.82 -2.48
CA TYR A 204 -27.07 -14.16 -2.33
C TYR A 204 -26.21 -14.18 -3.61
N ALA A 205 -26.15 -15.33 -4.28
CA ALA A 205 -25.35 -15.51 -5.51
C ALA A 205 -25.79 -14.56 -6.63
N ASP A 206 -27.10 -14.37 -6.81
CA ASP A 206 -27.65 -13.50 -7.85
C ASP A 206 -27.33 -12.03 -7.57
N VAL A 207 -27.43 -11.63 -6.30
CA VAL A 207 -27.09 -10.26 -5.87
C VAL A 207 -25.60 -9.99 -6.03
N LEU A 208 -24.75 -10.92 -5.59
CA LEU A 208 -23.31 -10.82 -5.77
C LEU A 208 -22.93 -10.70 -7.25
N HIS A 209 -23.51 -11.53 -8.11
CA HIS A 209 -23.28 -11.47 -9.56
C HIS A 209 -23.71 -10.12 -10.16
N ALA A 210 -24.86 -9.58 -9.73
CA ALA A 210 -25.34 -8.28 -10.19
C ALA A 210 -24.41 -7.12 -9.75
N VAL A 211 -23.88 -7.19 -8.52
CA VAL A 211 -22.90 -6.22 -8.00
C VAL A 211 -21.56 -6.32 -8.75
N GLU A 212 -21.03 -7.53 -8.94
CA GLU A 212 -19.80 -7.76 -9.72
C GLU A 212 -19.96 -7.25 -11.16
N SER A 213 -21.08 -7.58 -11.82
CA SER A 213 -21.40 -7.11 -13.18
C SER A 213 -21.47 -5.58 -13.28
N TYR A 214 -22.01 -4.91 -12.26
CA TYR A 214 -22.07 -3.45 -12.23
C TYR A 214 -20.67 -2.82 -12.14
N ILE A 215 -19.82 -3.36 -11.27
CA ILE A 215 -18.44 -2.90 -11.08
C ILE A 215 -17.66 -3.07 -12.38
N ASP A 216 -17.79 -4.22 -13.04
CA ASP A 216 -17.10 -4.54 -14.29
C ASP A 216 -17.58 -3.67 -15.47
N ALA A 217 -18.90 -3.42 -15.57
CA ALA A 217 -19.46 -2.57 -16.63
C ALA A 217 -19.02 -1.10 -16.55
N LYS A 218 -18.65 -0.62 -15.36
CA LYS A 218 -18.09 0.73 -15.16
C LYS A 218 -16.59 0.78 -15.43
N ALA A 219 -15.84 -0.26 -15.08
CA ALA A 219 -14.44 -0.39 -15.45
C ALA A 219 -14.24 -0.39 -16.98
N GLY A 220 -15.18 -0.99 -17.73
CA GLY A 220 -15.17 -0.96 -19.21
C GLY A 220 -15.59 0.37 -19.85
N ASN A 221 -16.40 1.19 -19.18
CA ASN A 221 -16.92 2.46 -19.72
C ASN A 221 -16.04 3.70 -19.44
N GLN A 222 -14.97 3.58 -18.65
CA GLN A 222 -13.94 4.62 -18.54
C GLN A 222 -12.80 4.47 -19.56
N GLY A 223 -12.86 3.43 -20.40
CA GLY A 223 -11.90 3.16 -21.47
C GLY A 223 -12.58 2.63 -22.73
N SER A 224 -13.62 3.30 -23.22
CA SER A 224 -14.04 3.24 -24.64
C SER A 224 -15.26 4.13 -24.88
N GLY A 225 -15.02 5.34 -25.35
CA GLY A 225 -16.02 6.07 -26.12
C GLY A 225 -16.23 5.37 -27.46
N LEU A 226 -16.97 4.27 -27.49
CA LEU A 226 -17.50 3.70 -28.72
C LEU A 226 -19.01 3.49 -28.57
N SER A 227 -19.70 4.60 -28.77
CA SER A 227 -21.13 4.66 -29.05
C SER A 227 -21.47 3.79 -30.26
N ARG A 228 -22.31 2.77 -30.06
CA ARG A 228 -23.15 2.23 -31.14
C ARG A 228 -24.26 3.25 -31.40
N LYS A 229 -24.18 3.98 -32.52
CA LYS A 229 -25.34 4.33 -33.39
C LYS A 229 -24.90 5.12 -34.63
N ASN A 230 -25.10 4.48 -35.78
CA ASN A 230 -25.59 4.96 -37.08
C ASN A 230 -25.00 6.18 -37.81
N ALA A 231 -24.92 5.96 -39.14
CA ALA A 231 -25.06 6.90 -40.26
C ALA A 231 -23.80 7.53 -40.87
N ALA A 232 -23.45 6.98 -42.04
CA ALA A 232 -23.21 7.64 -43.32
C ALA A 232 -22.57 9.05 -43.39
N SER A 233 -21.63 9.12 -44.34
CA SER A 233 -21.30 10.25 -45.23
C SER A 233 -19.97 10.99 -45.01
N LYS A 234 -19.24 11.06 -46.14
CA LYS A 234 -18.38 12.15 -46.63
C LYS A 234 -16.94 12.30 -46.11
N LYS A 235 -16.03 11.91 -47.01
CA LYS A 235 -14.82 12.63 -47.46
C LYS A 235 -14.77 14.10 -46.99
N THR A 236 -13.63 14.54 -46.45
CA THR A 236 -12.74 15.53 -47.11
C THR A 236 -11.41 15.76 -46.39
N LYS A 237 -10.38 15.99 -47.20
CA LYS A 237 -9.01 16.42 -46.91
C LYS A 237 -8.94 17.87 -46.39
N ARG A 238 -7.93 18.21 -45.57
CA ARG A 238 -6.77 19.08 -45.90
C ARG A 238 -6.11 19.71 -44.66
N LYS A 239 -4.76 19.72 -44.70
CA LYS A 239 -3.78 20.81 -44.45
C LYS A 239 -4.09 21.77 -43.28
N GLY A 240 -3.25 22.00 -42.27
CA GLY A 240 -1.78 22.04 -42.23
C GLY A 240 -1.37 23.48 -41.92
N VAL A 241 -0.69 23.73 -40.79
CA VAL A 241 0.13 24.94 -40.57
C VAL A 241 1.31 24.53 -39.69
N VAL A 242 2.49 24.79 -40.23
CA VAL A 242 3.80 24.71 -39.57
C VAL A 242 4.06 26.07 -38.93
N THR A 243 4.51 26.06 -37.68
CA THR A 243 5.16 27.23 -37.05
C THR A 243 6.53 26.79 -36.57
N THR A 244 7.52 27.10 -37.39
CA THR A 244 8.94 27.41 -37.09
C THR A 244 8.98 28.45 -35.95
N VAL A 245 9.94 28.62 -35.03
CA VAL A 245 11.38 28.34 -34.78
C VAL A 245 11.47 28.40 -33.22
N THR A 246 12.34 27.73 -32.46
CA THR A 246 13.72 28.12 -32.18
C THR A 246 14.37 27.14 -31.20
N ILE A 247 15.58 26.76 -31.56
CA ILE A 247 16.61 26.16 -30.74
C ILE A 247 16.90 27.07 -29.54
N ALA A 248 16.83 26.52 -28.33
CA ALA A 248 17.64 26.97 -27.22
C ALA A 248 18.17 25.74 -26.48
N ALA A 249 19.44 25.46 -26.73
CA ALA A 249 20.22 24.49 -26.00
C ALA A 249 20.45 24.96 -24.56
N ALA A 250 20.58 23.97 -23.67
CA ALA A 250 21.24 24.01 -22.37
C ALA A 250 20.52 24.75 -21.22
N ALA A 251 20.01 23.97 -20.26
CA ALA A 251 20.21 24.23 -18.83
C ALA A 251 19.97 22.94 -18.02
N LEU A 252 20.95 22.61 -17.19
CA LEU A 252 20.98 21.56 -16.17
C LEU A 252 19.71 21.52 -15.32
N VAL A 253 19.13 20.34 -15.08
CA VAL A 253 18.12 20.16 -14.04
C VAL A 253 18.80 19.64 -12.78
N LEU A 254 19.27 20.58 -11.97
CA LEU A 254 19.26 20.45 -10.51
C LEU A 254 17.80 20.47 -10.07
N VAL A 255 17.28 19.38 -9.51
CA VAL A 255 15.94 19.38 -8.91
C VAL A 255 16.01 19.99 -7.52
N THR A 256 16.02 21.33 -7.47
CA THR A 256 15.51 22.12 -6.37
C THR A 256 14.05 22.46 -6.70
N LEU A 257 13.09 21.78 -6.08
CA LEU A 257 11.72 22.30 -6.02
C LEU A 257 11.52 23.03 -4.70
N ALA A 258 11.72 24.34 -4.79
CA ALA A 258 11.13 25.32 -3.90
C ALA A 258 9.61 25.31 -4.09
N VAL A 259 8.85 25.01 -3.04
CA VAL A 259 7.44 25.42 -2.94
C VAL A 259 7.42 26.69 -2.11
N SER A 260 7.68 27.81 -2.76
CA SER A 260 7.32 29.13 -2.26
C SER A 260 6.89 29.98 -3.44
N GLN A 261 5.81 30.74 -3.24
CA GLN A 261 5.15 31.66 -4.18
C GLN A 261 3.95 31.10 -4.95
N TRP A 262 2.88 30.83 -4.20
CA TRP A 262 1.55 31.25 -4.63
C TRP A 262 1.02 32.26 -3.61
N LYS A 263 1.04 33.54 -3.99
CA LYS A 263 0.33 34.63 -3.33
C LYS A 263 -0.99 34.84 -4.07
N PRO A 264 -2.14 34.94 -3.38
CA PRO A 264 -3.25 35.75 -3.85
C PRO A 264 -3.14 37.15 -3.22
N GLU A 265 -2.90 38.18 -4.05
CA GLU A 265 -3.45 39.52 -3.83
C GLU A 265 -4.97 39.40 -4.12
N GLU A 266 -5.93 39.92 -3.36
CA GLU A 266 -6.03 41.22 -2.71
C GLU A 266 -6.90 41.16 -1.43
N SER A 267 -6.80 42.23 -0.63
CA SER A 267 -7.70 42.70 0.43
C SER A 267 -7.65 42.02 1.81
N TYR A 268 -6.75 42.51 2.67
CA TYR A 268 -7.11 43.29 3.86
C TYR A 268 -5.85 43.99 4.39
N THR A 269 -5.76 45.28 4.11
CA THR A 269 -4.81 46.21 4.73
C THR A 269 -5.29 46.58 6.13
N GLY A 270 -4.36 46.58 7.09
CA GLY A 270 -4.39 47.44 8.27
C GLY A 270 -5.01 46.82 9.51
N LEU A 271 -4.17 46.51 10.50
CA LEU A 271 -4.07 47.28 11.75
C LEU A 271 -2.85 46.78 12.54
N PHE A 272 -1.96 47.73 12.85
CA PHE A 272 -0.97 47.85 13.93
C PHE A 272 -1.21 46.92 15.14
N GLU A 273 -0.25 46.50 15.97
CA GLU A 273 1.00 47.06 16.46
C GLU A 273 1.53 46.03 17.49
N ASN A 274 2.84 46.00 17.76
CA ASN A 274 3.30 45.47 19.05
C ASN A 274 2.77 46.37 20.18
N PRO A 275 2.36 45.78 21.31
CA PRO A 275 2.85 46.32 22.57
C PRO A 275 3.31 45.24 23.56
N ASP A 276 4.40 45.56 24.24
CA ASP A 276 4.86 44.90 25.46
C ASP A 276 3.83 44.99 26.60
N ASN A 277 3.91 44.01 27.51
CA ASN A 277 3.42 43.95 28.89
C ASN A 277 1.90 43.84 29.14
N ALA A 278 1.45 42.68 29.65
CA ALA A 278 1.11 42.48 31.07
C ALA A 278 0.42 41.13 31.39
N VAL A 279 1.13 40.31 32.18
CA VAL A 279 0.69 39.61 33.42
C VAL A 279 -0.43 38.53 33.37
N GLY A 280 -0.01 37.30 33.76
CA GLY A 280 -0.82 36.26 34.44
C GLY A 280 -0.43 34.81 34.09
N GLN A 281 0.74 34.28 34.49
CA GLN A 281 0.98 33.31 35.62
C GLN A 281 -0.05 32.16 35.70
N GLN A 282 0.26 30.84 35.72
CA GLN A 282 1.34 30.01 36.30
C GLN A 282 1.41 28.65 35.52
N GLY A 283 2.49 27.87 35.35
CA GLY A 283 3.91 27.92 35.74
C GLY A 283 4.69 26.67 35.23
N GLY A 284 6.02 26.80 35.16
CA GLY A 284 7.09 25.78 35.02
C GLY A 284 7.20 25.02 33.67
N ASP A 285 8.26 25.02 32.87
CA ASP A 285 9.66 25.44 33.03
C ASP A 285 10.16 26.09 31.72
N GLN A 286 10.93 27.17 31.87
CA GLN A 286 11.53 27.92 30.79
C GLN A 286 12.69 27.14 30.14
N ILE A 287 12.55 26.83 28.85
CA ILE A 287 13.71 26.62 27.98
C ILE A 287 14.05 27.99 27.39
N ASN A 288 15.20 28.53 27.80
CA ASN A 288 15.85 29.65 27.14
C ASN A 288 16.17 29.28 25.69
N THR A 289 15.41 29.79 24.72
CA THR A 289 15.88 29.95 23.34
C THR A 289 15.88 31.42 23.00
N GLY A 290 17.01 32.08 23.29
CA GLY A 290 17.36 33.33 22.66
C GLY A 290 17.60 33.10 21.16
N ASP A 291 17.27 34.13 20.38
CA ASP A 291 17.36 34.22 18.92
C ASP A 291 18.67 33.69 18.32
N SER A 292 18.68 32.41 17.98
CA SER A 292 19.50 31.87 16.91
C SER A 292 18.68 30.77 16.23
N LEU A 293 18.32 30.97 14.97
CA LEU A 293 17.84 29.89 14.11
C LEU A 293 18.95 28.84 14.09
N VAL A 294 18.80 27.75 14.83
CA VAL A 294 19.76 26.64 14.83
C VAL A 294 19.75 26.04 13.42
N GLN A 295 20.68 26.47 12.57
CA GLN A 295 20.79 25.98 11.19
C GLN A 295 21.45 24.60 11.12
N SER A 296 22.32 24.29 12.09
CA SER A 296 23.01 23.00 12.19
C SER A 296 23.24 22.57 13.64
N ILE A 297 23.33 21.27 13.84
CA ILE A 297 23.63 20.59 15.10
C ILE A 297 24.95 19.86 14.91
N HIS A 298 25.97 20.30 15.63
CA HIS A 298 27.28 19.64 15.68
C HIS A 298 27.27 18.67 16.85
N PHE A 299 27.50 17.39 16.56
CA PHE A 299 27.62 16.37 17.59
C PHE A 299 29.05 16.33 18.14
N SER A 300 29.14 16.07 19.43
CA SER A 300 30.38 16.04 20.20
C SER A 300 30.27 15.00 21.32
N ASN A 301 31.33 14.80 22.09
CA ASN A 301 31.32 13.82 23.19
C ASN A 301 30.36 14.23 24.33
N ASP A 302 30.10 15.54 24.48
CA ASP A 302 29.13 16.12 25.42
C ASP A 302 27.72 16.25 24.82
N LYS A 303 27.58 16.39 23.50
CA LYS A 303 26.28 16.47 22.80
C LYS A 303 26.14 15.36 21.76
N THR A 304 25.78 14.18 22.26
CA THR A 304 25.65 12.96 21.43
C THR A 304 24.24 12.74 20.89
N HIS A 305 23.23 13.44 21.41
CA HIS A 305 21.83 13.25 21.07
C HIS A 305 21.15 14.56 20.69
N PHE A 306 20.20 14.48 19.75
CA PHE A 306 19.35 15.57 19.36
C PHE A 306 17.94 15.05 19.04
N SER A 307 16.91 15.75 19.51
CA SER A 307 15.51 15.43 19.20
C SER A 307 14.90 16.63 18.49
N LEU A 308 14.13 16.38 17.43
CA LEU A 308 13.35 17.45 16.80
C LEU A 308 12.29 17.96 17.79
N PRO A 309 12.05 19.28 17.84
CA PRO A 309 11.11 19.87 18.79
C PRO A 309 9.63 19.68 18.40
N TYR A 310 9.36 19.07 17.24
CA TYR A 310 8.02 18.80 16.72
C TYR A 310 7.85 17.32 16.38
N THR A 311 6.59 16.88 16.35
CA THR A 311 6.20 15.53 15.96
C THR A 311 5.77 15.48 14.49
N LEU A 312 6.08 14.39 13.81
CA LEU A 312 5.50 14.10 12.50
C LEU A 312 4.07 13.60 12.71
N THR A 313 3.11 14.30 12.11
CA THR A 313 1.69 13.97 12.15
C THR A 313 1.11 13.97 10.73
N GLY A 314 0.12 13.13 10.48
CA GLY A 314 -0.49 13.01 9.16
C GLY A 314 0.50 12.64 8.06
N ASN A 315 0.13 12.93 6.81
CA ASN A 315 1.01 12.73 5.66
C ASN A 315 2.12 13.80 5.69
N SER A 316 3.37 13.38 5.85
CA SER A 316 4.51 14.28 6.04
C SER A 316 5.72 13.82 5.23
N ASN A 317 6.50 14.79 4.78
CA ASN A 317 7.82 14.61 4.20
C ASN A 317 8.84 15.35 5.07
N LEU A 318 9.68 14.61 5.79
CA LEU A 318 10.80 15.17 6.53
C LEU A 318 12.04 15.17 5.65
N ARG A 319 12.57 16.35 5.34
CA ARG A 319 13.82 16.50 4.59
C ARG A 319 14.87 17.17 5.44
N GLY A 320 16.09 16.65 5.43
CA GLY A 320 17.23 17.25 6.11
C GLY A 320 18.54 16.85 5.46
N GLU A 321 19.64 17.37 5.99
CA GLU A 321 20.97 17.09 5.46
C GLU A 321 21.92 16.73 6.59
N PHE A 322 22.93 15.93 6.31
CA PHE A 322 23.98 15.64 7.28
C PHE A 322 25.35 15.48 6.60
N GLU A 323 26.40 15.63 7.39
CA GLU A 323 27.78 15.38 6.99
C GLU A 323 28.48 14.60 8.10
N LEU A 324 29.25 13.59 7.72
CA LEU A 324 30.05 12.79 8.65
C LEU A 324 31.53 12.94 8.30
N ALA A 325 32.30 13.70 9.06
CA ALA A 325 33.75 13.79 8.88
C ALA A 325 34.46 12.44 9.14
N LYS A 326 33.88 11.59 9.99
CA LYS A 326 34.36 10.24 10.31
C LYS A 326 33.17 9.27 10.40
N LEU A 327 33.35 8.03 9.94
CA LEU A 327 32.36 6.96 10.06
C LEU A 327 32.48 6.25 11.42
N ASN A 328 32.04 6.92 12.48
CA ASN A 328 32.09 6.42 13.87
C ASN A 328 30.71 6.02 14.44
N GLY A 329 29.70 5.93 13.57
CA GLY A 329 28.32 5.59 13.88
C GLY A 329 27.43 6.84 13.93
N PHE A 330 26.41 6.87 13.07
CA PHE A 330 25.35 7.90 13.08
C PHE A 330 23.99 7.22 13.01
N PHE A 331 23.07 7.63 13.87
CA PHE A 331 21.74 7.05 13.99
C PHE A 331 20.69 8.14 13.84
N GLY A 332 19.66 7.87 13.06
CA GLY A 332 18.42 8.63 13.05
C GLY A 332 17.26 7.66 13.24
N TYR A 333 16.32 7.96 14.12
CA TYR A 333 15.15 7.11 14.30
C TYR A 333 13.89 7.91 14.63
N LEU A 334 12.79 7.43 14.07
CA LEU A 334 11.44 7.81 14.42
C LEU A 334 10.96 6.92 15.54
N GLU A 335 10.53 7.52 16.63
CA GLU A 335 9.98 6.85 17.80
C GLU A 335 8.50 7.20 17.92
N SER A 336 7.66 6.18 18.11
CA SER A 336 6.24 6.39 18.42
C SER A 336 6.08 7.10 19.75
N SER A 337 4.99 7.87 19.90
CA SER A 337 4.71 8.62 21.14
C SER A 337 4.66 7.75 22.40
N ASP A 338 4.34 6.46 22.27
CA ASP A 338 4.32 5.47 23.35
C ASP A 338 5.67 4.77 23.60
N GLY A 339 6.70 5.07 22.79
CA GLY A 339 8.05 4.49 22.88
C GLY A 339 8.16 3.01 22.48
N ASN A 340 7.07 2.38 22.06
CA ASN A 340 7.02 0.94 21.79
C ASN A 340 7.54 0.58 20.39
N ALA A 341 7.59 1.54 19.47
CA ALA A 341 8.05 1.35 18.11
C ALA A 341 9.14 2.38 17.77
N GLN A 342 10.27 1.89 17.27
CA GLN A 342 11.31 2.73 16.71
C GLN A 342 11.63 2.27 15.29
N TYR A 343 11.76 3.22 14.37
CA TYR A 343 12.11 2.95 12.98
C TYR A 343 13.31 3.81 12.67
N GLY A 344 14.44 3.17 12.39
CA GLY A 344 15.68 3.90 12.31
C GLY A 344 16.60 3.46 11.20
N ILE A 345 17.50 4.39 10.94
CA ILE A 345 18.63 4.31 10.03
C ILE A 345 19.89 4.32 10.89
N HIS A 346 20.79 3.39 10.62
CA HIS A 346 22.11 3.38 11.22
C HIS A 346 23.16 3.36 10.11
N ILE A 347 24.02 4.38 10.09
CA ILE A 347 25.19 4.42 9.24
C ILE A 347 26.34 3.82 10.04
N ASN A 348 26.78 2.63 9.63
CA ASN A 348 27.81 1.91 10.33
C ASN A 348 29.22 2.44 10.02
N LYS A 349 30.25 1.83 10.62
CA LYS A 349 31.65 2.28 10.49
C LYS A 349 32.23 2.12 9.08
N GLN A 350 31.58 1.32 8.23
CA GLN A 350 31.95 1.11 6.83
C GLN A 350 31.15 2.02 5.88
N GLY A 351 30.24 2.84 6.41
CA GLY A 351 29.38 3.73 5.64
C GLY A 351 28.15 3.06 5.06
N SER A 352 27.91 1.77 5.35
CA SER A 352 26.68 1.10 4.92
C SER A 352 25.49 1.58 5.77
N ILE A 353 24.35 1.73 5.10
CA ILE A 353 23.08 2.14 5.71
C ILE A 353 22.33 0.88 6.13
N GLU A 354 21.98 0.79 7.40
CA GLU A 354 21.18 -0.28 7.97
C GLU A 354 19.81 0.26 8.34
N LEU A 355 18.77 -0.30 7.74
CA LEU A 355 17.38 -0.03 8.10
C LEU A 355 16.93 -1.02 9.16
N TYR A 356 16.34 -0.53 10.23
CA TYR A 356 15.78 -1.37 11.29
C TYR A 356 14.41 -0.88 11.73
N HIS A 357 13.60 -1.81 12.23
CA HIS A 357 12.53 -1.48 13.14
C HIS A 357 12.78 -2.17 14.48
N THR A 358 12.40 -1.52 15.56
CA THR A 358 12.31 -2.10 16.90
C THR A 358 10.85 -2.04 17.34
N MET A 359 10.29 -3.18 17.73
CA MET A 359 8.95 -3.28 18.33
C MET A 359 9.12 -3.97 19.68
N GLY A 360 8.80 -3.26 20.77
CA GLY A 360 9.14 -3.68 22.12
C GLY A 360 10.66 -3.85 22.27
N SER A 361 11.12 -5.04 22.67
CA SER A 361 12.54 -5.37 22.83
C SER A 361 13.20 -5.94 21.57
N LYS A 362 12.43 -6.25 20.52
CA LYS A 362 12.93 -6.94 19.33
C LYS A 362 13.29 -5.96 18.22
N MET A 363 14.57 -5.88 17.91
CA MET A 363 15.09 -5.18 16.74
C MET A 363 15.14 -6.14 15.54
N THR A 364 14.50 -5.75 14.43
CA THR A 364 14.51 -6.46 13.16
C THR A 364 15.21 -5.60 12.11
N LYS A 365 16.29 -6.11 11.52
CA LYS A 365 16.92 -5.47 10.36
C LYS A 365 16.04 -5.70 9.14
N VAL A 366 15.67 -4.62 8.46
CA VAL A 366 14.83 -4.64 7.25
C VAL A 366 15.71 -4.69 6.00
N GLY A 367 16.88 -4.03 6.03
CA GLY A 367 17.80 -4.03 4.90
C GLY A 367 19.16 -3.45 5.27
N VAL A 368 20.19 -3.80 4.49
CA VAL A 368 21.56 -3.28 4.63
C VAL A 368 22.09 -2.95 3.24
N SER A 369 22.53 -1.72 3.02
CA SER A 369 23.01 -1.27 1.70
C SER A 369 24.32 -1.93 1.27
N GLY A 370 25.09 -2.47 2.23
CA GLY A 370 26.34 -3.19 1.97
C GLY A 370 27.31 -2.37 1.09
N ASP A 371 27.83 -3.01 0.05
CA ASP A 371 28.68 -2.37 -0.97
C ASP A 371 27.89 -1.70 -2.09
N GLY A 372 26.58 -1.92 -2.17
CA GLY A 372 25.73 -1.37 -3.23
C GLY A 372 25.43 0.12 -3.07
N TYR A 373 25.61 0.69 -1.88
CA TYR A 373 25.63 2.13 -1.63
C TYR A 373 26.31 2.42 -0.29
N LYS A 374 27.19 3.43 -0.23
CA LYS A 374 27.91 3.80 0.99
C LYS A 374 27.98 5.31 1.19
N VAL A 375 27.76 5.72 2.42
CA VAL A 375 28.05 7.06 2.93
C VAL A 375 29.56 7.22 3.06
N ARG A 376 30.10 8.29 2.49
CA ARG A 376 31.53 8.59 2.46
C ARG A 376 31.88 9.71 3.45
N PRO A 377 33.04 9.63 4.13
CA PRO A 377 33.48 10.70 5.01
C PRO A 377 33.63 12.04 4.28
N GLY A 378 33.27 13.14 4.93
CA GLY A 378 33.41 14.51 4.43
C GLY A 378 32.53 14.84 3.22
N LYS A 379 31.52 14.01 2.94
CA LYS A 379 30.49 14.28 1.93
C LYS A 379 29.19 14.65 2.62
N LYS A 380 28.45 15.56 1.97
CA LYS A 380 27.15 16.01 2.42
C LYS A 380 26.06 15.16 1.79
N TYR A 381 25.11 14.71 2.59
CA TYR A 381 24.00 13.87 2.16
C TYR A 381 22.68 14.53 2.51
N THR A 382 21.75 14.54 1.56
CA THR A 382 20.34 14.82 1.81
C THR A 382 19.65 13.51 2.19
N PHE A 383 18.87 13.52 3.26
CA PHE A 383 17.93 12.45 3.57
C PHE A 383 16.48 12.95 3.47
N GLU A 384 15.60 12.04 3.09
CA GLU A 384 14.16 12.27 2.96
C GLU A 384 13.40 11.12 3.63
N ILE A 385 12.40 11.44 4.44
CA ILE A 385 11.53 10.46 5.09
C ILE A 385 10.08 10.78 4.73
N LEU A 386 9.43 9.88 3.98
CA LEU A 386 8.01 9.98 3.72
C LEU A 386 7.24 9.16 4.76
N TYR A 387 6.43 9.86 5.53
CA TYR A 387 5.52 9.29 6.51
C TYR A 387 4.09 9.43 6.04
N TYR A 388 3.44 8.28 5.80
CA TYR A 388 2.00 8.19 5.56
C TYR A 388 1.42 7.28 6.65
N PRO A 389 0.49 7.77 7.49
CA PRO A 389 -0.07 6.97 8.57
C PRO A 389 -0.67 5.67 8.05
N ASN A 390 -0.39 4.57 8.76
CA ASN A 390 -0.78 3.21 8.43
C ASN A 390 -0.12 2.64 7.16
N GLU A 391 1.00 3.21 6.73
CA GLU A 391 1.85 2.65 5.68
C GLU A 391 3.30 2.50 6.14
N PRO A 392 4.10 1.65 5.48
CA PRO A 392 5.53 1.57 5.78
C PRO A 392 6.24 2.89 5.45
N LEU A 393 7.23 3.24 6.29
CA LEU A 393 8.08 4.39 6.06
C LEU A 393 8.90 4.21 4.79
N ARG A 394 9.07 5.32 4.05
CA ARG A 394 9.96 5.38 2.88
C ARG A 394 11.08 6.34 3.17
N LEU A 395 12.29 5.97 2.77
CA LEU A 395 13.53 6.68 3.07
C LEU A 395 14.33 6.86 1.81
N ALA A 396 14.88 8.04 1.58
CA ALA A 396 15.87 8.27 0.55
C ALA A 396 17.11 8.96 1.10
N PHE A 397 18.25 8.64 0.49
CA PHE A 397 19.54 9.28 0.73
C PHE A 397 20.19 9.60 -0.60
N SER A 398 20.70 10.80 -0.73
CA SER A 398 21.42 11.26 -1.92
C SER A 398 22.65 12.05 -1.51
N GLU A 399 23.78 11.78 -2.16
CA GLU A 399 24.99 12.58 -1.97
C GLU A 399 24.86 13.85 -2.80
N GLU A 400 25.26 14.99 -2.24
CA GLU A 400 25.24 16.26 -2.96
C GLU A 400 26.10 16.18 -4.23
N GLY A 401 25.51 16.59 -5.36
CA GLY A 401 26.17 16.58 -6.67
C GLY A 401 26.29 15.19 -7.32
N GLN A 402 25.71 14.14 -6.74
CA GLN A 402 25.63 12.81 -7.36
C GLN A 402 24.21 12.50 -7.85
N PRO A 403 24.06 11.83 -9.00
CA PRO A 403 22.74 11.41 -9.50
C PRO A 403 22.17 10.20 -8.74
N GLU A 404 23.01 9.49 -7.98
CA GLU A 404 22.60 8.30 -7.22
C GLU A 404 21.78 8.67 -5.99
N LYS A 405 20.61 8.03 -5.88
CA LYS A 405 19.71 8.12 -4.74
C LYS A 405 19.41 6.72 -4.22
N TRP A 406 19.92 6.39 -3.04
CA TRP A 406 19.51 5.17 -2.35
C TRP A 406 18.12 5.37 -1.78
N ILE A 407 17.25 4.38 -1.95
CA ILE A 407 15.87 4.39 -1.48
C ILE A 407 15.55 3.10 -0.73
N ALA A 408 14.65 3.19 0.26
CA ALA A 408 14.15 2.03 0.97
C ALA A 408 12.70 2.22 1.42
N THR A 409 11.97 1.11 1.48
CA THR A 409 10.61 1.03 2.04
C THR A 409 10.59 -0.04 3.12
N GLY A 410 10.06 0.31 4.30
CA GLY A 410 9.89 -0.61 5.41
C GLY A 410 8.89 -1.74 5.10
N ILE A 411 8.81 -2.73 5.99
CA ILE A 411 7.84 -3.84 5.90
C ILE A 411 6.64 -3.67 6.84
N THR A 412 6.75 -2.77 7.83
CA THR A 412 5.74 -2.60 8.88
C THR A 412 5.09 -1.23 8.74
N PRO A 413 3.76 -1.16 8.65
CA PRO A 413 3.01 0.09 8.75
C PRO A 413 3.29 0.83 10.05
N VAL A 414 3.37 2.15 9.97
CA VAL A 414 3.59 3.02 11.14
C VAL A 414 2.42 3.97 11.28
N SER A 415 1.93 4.18 12.50
CA SER A 415 0.80 5.09 12.78
C SER A 415 1.05 5.89 14.06
N GLY A 416 0.35 7.01 14.19
CA GLY A 416 0.44 7.91 15.34
C GLY A 416 1.41 9.08 15.13
N GLU A 417 1.72 9.78 16.22
CA GLU A 417 2.68 10.87 16.21
C GLU A 417 4.08 10.32 16.41
N LEU A 418 5.01 10.70 15.52
CA LEU A 418 6.38 10.21 15.56
C LEU A 418 7.35 11.33 15.96
N LYS A 419 8.21 11.04 16.94
CA LYS A 419 9.32 11.90 17.35
C LYS A 419 10.57 11.46 16.63
N MET A 420 11.22 12.37 15.91
CA MET A 420 12.51 12.08 15.29
C MET A 420 13.64 12.39 16.25
N ARG A 421 14.56 11.45 16.39
CA ARG A 421 15.76 11.57 17.20
C ARG A 421 16.99 11.20 16.40
N PHE A 422 18.10 11.82 16.73
CA PHE A 422 19.39 11.58 16.13
C PHE A 422 20.43 11.34 17.22
N THR A 423 21.32 10.40 16.96
CA THR A 423 22.50 10.14 17.77
C THR A 423 23.72 10.20 16.88
N GLY A 424 24.67 11.05 17.25
CA GLY A 424 25.92 11.25 16.53
C GLY A 424 27.10 11.34 17.50
N LYS A 425 28.31 11.36 16.94
CA LYS A 425 29.55 11.56 17.67
C LYS A 425 30.33 12.73 17.07
N GLU A 426 31.45 13.05 17.69
CA GLU A 426 32.38 14.04 17.18
C GLU A 426 32.67 13.83 15.68
N GLY A 427 32.47 14.90 14.91
CA GLY A 427 32.60 14.91 13.45
C GLY A 427 31.29 14.67 12.69
N ALA A 428 30.16 14.43 13.35
CA ALA A 428 28.84 14.43 12.71
C ALA A 428 28.18 15.81 12.80
N VAL A 429 27.63 16.27 11.68
CA VAL A 429 26.86 17.51 11.56
C VAL A 429 25.49 17.17 10.98
N LEU A 430 24.42 17.58 11.65
CA LEU A 430 23.05 17.50 11.13
C LEU A 430 22.56 18.91 10.84
N TYR A 431 22.24 19.21 9.60
CA TYR A 431 21.56 20.44 9.23
C TYR A 431 20.08 20.29 9.54
N TYR A 432 19.47 21.33 10.11
CA TYR A 432 18.17 21.25 10.74
C TYR A 432 17.10 20.70 9.78
N PRO A 433 16.53 19.51 10.07
CA PRO A 433 15.48 18.92 9.24
C PRO A 433 14.21 19.78 9.24
N VAL A 434 13.40 19.71 8.18
CA VAL A 434 12.12 20.42 8.08
C VAL A 434 11.01 19.46 7.65
N PRO A 435 9.93 19.33 8.44
CA PRO A 435 8.75 18.55 8.06
C PRO A 435 7.86 19.40 7.15
N ASN A 436 7.45 18.81 6.03
CA ASN A 436 6.52 19.43 5.11
C ASN A 436 5.26 18.56 5.02
N PRO A 437 4.06 19.11 5.19
CA PRO A 437 2.84 18.35 4.99
C PRO A 437 2.71 17.93 3.51
N VAL A 438 2.23 16.72 3.28
CA VAL A 438 2.03 16.17 1.93
C VAL A 438 0.54 16.16 1.59
N THR A 439 0.16 17.00 0.62
CA THR A 439 -1.22 17.12 0.12
C THR A 439 -1.49 16.17 -1.05
N ASP A 440 -0.52 16.00 -1.96
CA ASP A 440 -0.58 15.06 -3.08
C ASP A 440 0.45 13.95 -2.91
N LYS A 441 0.00 12.87 -2.28
CA LYS A 441 0.81 11.67 -2.06
C LYS A 441 1.36 11.09 -3.37
N GLN A 442 0.54 11.03 -4.43
CA GLN A 442 0.93 10.39 -5.69
C GLN A 442 2.00 11.19 -6.42
N MET A 443 1.93 12.52 -6.39
CA MET A 443 2.99 13.37 -6.93
C MET A 443 4.29 13.17 -6.15
N VAL A 444 4.25 13.21 -4.82
CA VAL A 444 5.46 13.06 -3.99
C VAL A 444 6.11 11.70 -4.20
N GLU A 445 5.34 10.61 -4.22
CA GLU A 445 5.88 9.28 -4.51
C GLU A 445 6.47 9.16 -5.92
N ARG A 446 5.84 9.80 -6.92
CA ARG A 446 6.42 9.86 -8.27
C ARG A 446 7.75 10.60 -8.29
N VAL A 447 7.83 11.79 -7.68
CA VAL A 447 9.10 12.55 -7.60
C VAL A 447 10.17 11.74 -6.84
N TRP A 448 9.78 11.07 -5.76
CA TRP A 448 10.64 10.18 -4.99
C TRP A 448 11.21 9.04 -5.85
N MET A 449 10.45 8.56 -6.84
CA MET A 449 10.88 7.56 -7.84
C MET A 449 11.42 8.15 -9.16
N ASN A 450 11.87 9.41 -9.20
CA ASN A 450 12.28 10.11 -10.43
C ASN A 450 11.25 10.02 -11.56
N GLN A 451 9.98 10.19 -11.20
CA GLN A 451 8.80 10.15 -12.06
C GLN A 451 8.55 8.81 -12.75
N GLN A 452 9.28 7.77 -12.36
CA GLN A 452 9.07 6.43 -12.88
C GLN A 452 7.82 5.78 -12.27
N PRO A 453 7.13 4.91 -13.00
CA PRO A 453 5.91 4.24 -12.52
C PRO A 453 6.19 3.08 -11.54
N TRP A 454 7.43 2.94 -11.10
CA TRP A 454 7.87 1.86 -10.22
C TRP A 454 7.45 2.14 -8.78
N HIS A 455 6.95 1.12 -8.08
CA HIS A 455 6.63 1.22 -6.67
C HIS A 455 7.44 0.22 -5.86
N LEU A 456 8.28 0.71 -4.95
CA LEU A 456 9.02 -0.12 -4.00
C LEU A 456 8.09 -0.48 -2.83
N ASP A 457 7.46 -1.67 -2.88
CA ASP A 457 6.51 -2.10 -1.84
C ASP A 457 7.22 -2.39 -0.51
N PHE A 458 8.42 -2.97 -0.56
CA PHE A 458 9.35 -3.11 0.58
C PHE A 458 10.76 -3.43 0.09
N GLY A 459 11.77 -3.18 0.94
CA GLY A 459 13.18 -3.49 0.67
C GLY A 459 13.97 -2.23 0.32
N GLN A 460 14.99 -2.35 -0.53
CA GLN A 460 15.88 -1.24 -0.86
C GLN A 460 16.36 -1.28 -2.31
N ALA A 461 16.69 -0.12 -2.85
CA ALA A 461 17.19 0.03 -4.21
C ALA A 461 18.09 1.27 -4.33
N VAL A 462 18.86 1.36 -5.41
CA VAL A 462 19.55 2.59 -5.81
C VAL A 462 18.97 3.05 -7.13
N LEU A 463 18.42 4.26 -7.11
CA LEU A 463 17.95 4.97 -8.29
C LEU A 463 19.11 5.80 -8.85
N THR A 464 19.34 5.70 -10.15
CA THR A 464 20.46 6.33 -10.85
C THR A 464 19.98 6.81 -12.23
N LEU A 465 20.79 7.64 -12.89
CA LEU A 465 20.63 8.02 -14.28
C LEU A 465 21.79 7.42 -15.10
N ASP A 466 21.49 6.83 -16.24
CA ASP A 466 22.54 6.39 -17.17
C ASP A 466 23.06 7.53 -18.05
N ASP A 467 24.03 7.22 -18.92
CA ASP A 467 24.66 8.20 -19.82
C ASP A 467 23.66 8.90 -20.76
N GLU A 468 22.51 8.26 -21.03
CA GLU A 468 21.42 8.82 -21.83
C GLU A 468 20.36 9.53 -20.99
N GLN A 469 20.64 9.79 -19.71
CA GLN A 469 19.71 10.37 -18.71
C GLN A 469 18.46 9.51 -18.48
N ARG A 470 18.53 8.19 -18.68
CA ARG A 470 17.44 7.28 -18.33
C ARG A 470 17.52 6.86 -16.88
N SER A 471 16.36 6.84 -16.21
CA SER A 471 16.25 6.30 -14.86
C SER A 471 16.57 4.80 -14.85
N ARG A 472 17.40 4.38 -13.90
CA ARG A 472 17.69 2.98 -13.58
C ARG A 472 17.45 2.74 -12.12
N LEU A 473 16.78 1.63 -11.79
CA LEU A 473 16.54 1.22 -10.41
C LEU A 473 17.23 -0.11 -10.15
N ARG A 474 18.40 -0.06 -9.52
CA ARG A 474 19.13 -1.24 -9.06
C ARG A 474 18.51 -1.75 -7.76
N VAL A 475 17.71 -2.80 -7.87
CA VAL A 475 16.94 -3.44 -6.82
C VAL A 475 17.80 -4.48 -6.08
N PHE A 476 17.82 -4.44 -4.76
CA PHE A 476 18.60 -5.36 -3.94
C PHE A 476 17.89 -6.72 -3.76
N PRO A 477 18.60 -7.75 -3.30
CA PRO A 477 17.99 -8.98 -2.78
C PRO A 477 16.82 -8.72 -1.81
N ALA A 478 15.87 -9.66 -1.76
CA ALA A 478 14.71 -9.64 -0.86
C ALA A 478 13.88 -8.34 -0.92
N THR A 479 13.84 -7.70 -2.09
CA THR A 479 13.10 -6.47 -2.35
C THR A 479 11.99 -6.75 -3.37
N GLN A 480 10.85 -6.11 -3.19
CA GLN A 480 9.69 -6.24 -4.09
C GLN A 480 9.40 -4.90 -4.76
N VAL A 481 9.29 -4.94 -6.10
CA VAL A 481 8.84 -3.81 -6.91
C VAL A 481 7.52 -4.15 -7.57
N ARG A 482 6.60 -3.19 -7.63
CA ARG A 482 5.29 -3.33 -8.26
C ARG A 482 5.08 -2.27 -9.33
N LEU A 483 4.43 -2.68 -10.42
CA LEU A 483 3.98 -1.84 -11.53
C LEU A 483 2.45 -1.84 -11.54
N GLY A 484 1.86 -0.65 -11.65
CA GLY A 484 0.41 -0.49 -11.79
C GLY A 484 -0.09 -0.97 -13.17
N ALA A 485 -1.40 -1.17 -13.32
CA ALA A 485 -2.01 -1.73 -14.54
C ALA A 485 -1.54 -1.08 -15.86
N ASN A 486 -1.38 0.24 -15.89
CA ASN A 486 -0.99 0.98 -17.11
C ASN A 486 0.48 0.71 -17.51
N ASP A 487 1.35 0.54 -16.52
CA ASP A 487 2.80 0.40 -16.71
C ASP A 487 3.23 -1.08 -16.67
N ALA A 488 2.35 -1.97 -16.23
CA ALA A 488 2.55 -3.41 -16.16
C ALA A 488 2.58 -4.09 -17.54
N THR A 489 2.09 -3.44 -18.60
CA THR A 489 2.04 -4.04 -19.94
C THR A 489 3.39 -4.09 -20.64
N LYS A 490 4.35 -3.26 -20.21
CA LYS A 490 5.67 -3.21 -20.83
C LYS A 490 6.72 -2.68 -19.85
N PHE A 491 7.80 -3.43 -19.65
CA PHE A 491 8.93 -3.00 -18.82
C PHE A 491 10.22 -3.71 -19.21
N SER A 492 11.36 -3.06 -18.96
CA SER A 492 12.69 -3.63 -19.19
C SER A 492 13.44 -3.84 -17.88
N PHE A 493 14.17 -4.96 -17.79
CA PHE A 493 15.02 -5.26 -16.64
C PHE A 493 16.31 -5.99 -17.04
N VAL A 494 17.33 -5.88 -16.21
CA VAL A 494 18.59 -6.61 -16.29
C VAL A 494 18.72 -7.48 -15.03
N PRO A 495 18.81 -8.82 -15.14
CA PRO A 495 19.06 -9.67 -13.98
C PRO A 495 20.49 -9.43 -13.48
N ASN A 496 20.72 -9.60 -12.18
CA ASN A 496 22.04 -9.38 -11.60
C ASN A 496 23.06 -10.42 -12.10
N THR A 497 22.61 -11.66 -12.34
CA THR A 497 23.39 -12.69 -13.02
C THR A 497 22.61 -13.33 -14.17
N THR A 498 23.31 -13.79 -15.20
CA THR A 498 22.69 -14.51 -16.33
C THR A 498 22.14 -15.89 -15.95
N GLU A 499 22.50 -16.40 -14.76
CA GLU A 499 22.04 -17.69 -14.24
C GLU A 499 20.84 -17.55 -13.29
N ASP A 500 20.38 -16.32 -13.02
CA ASP A 500 19.35 -16.06 -12.03
C ASP A 500 17.99 -16.65 -12.43
N LEU A 501 17.21 -16.98 -11.39
CA LEU A 501 15.79 -17.28 -11.49
C LEU A 501 15.00 -15.98 -11.30
N PHE A 502 14.48 -15.40 -12.39
CA PHE A 502 13.70 -14.17 -12.32
C PHE A 502 12.20 -14.48 -12.34
N GLN A 503 11.44 -13.85 -11.43
CA GLN A 503 10.01 -14.10 -11.28
C GLN A 503 9.20 -12.82 -11.46
N VAL A 504 8.16 -12.92 -12.28
CA VAL A 504 7.17 -11.87 -12.52
C VAL A 504 5.80 -12.42 -12.16
N ASP A 505 5.20 -11.85 -11.13
CA ASP A 505 3.85 -12.17 -10.70
C ASP A 505 2.86 -11.19 -11.33
N ILE A 506 1.93 -11.73 -12.12
CA ILE A 506 0.89 -10.99 -12.80
C ILE A 506 -0.41 -11.27 -12.05
N GLN A 507 -1.00 -10.24 -11.44
CA GLN A 507 -2.31 -10.36 -10.83
C GLN A 507 -3.36 -9.63 -11.65
N THR A 508 -4.47 -10.30 -11.92
CA THR A 508 -5.61 -9.72 -12.62
C THR A 508 -6.63 -9.10 -11.66
N ILE A 509 -7.56 -8.32 -12.18
CA ILE A 509 -8.64 -7.69 -11.39
C ILE A 509 -9.57 -8.72 -10.74
N ASN A 510 -9.75 -9.90 -11.35
CA ASN A 510 -10.54 -11.00 -10.80
C ASN A 510 -9.76 -11.85 -9.78
N ASN A 511 -8.53 -11.46 -9.44
CA ASN A 511 -7.59 -12.15 -8.55
C ASN A 511 -7.00 -13.46 -9.11
N ALA A 512 -7.18 -13.77 -10.40
CA ALA A 512 -6.35 -14.79 -11.03
C ALA A 512 -4.88 -14.36 -10.97
N ARG A 513 -3.98 -15.34 -10.81
CA ARG A 513 -2.55 -15.11 -10.66
C ARG A 513 -1.81 -15.94 -11.67
N TYR A 514 -0.90 -15.29 -12.38
CA TYR A 514 0.04 -15.96 -13.26
C TYR A 514 1.46 -15.61 -12.82
N ARG A 515 2.36 -16.56 -12.96
CA ARG A 515 3.78 -16.35 -12.67
C ARG A 515 4.60 -16.70 -13.89
N LEU A 516 5.28 -15.72 -14.43
CA LEU A 516 6.33 -15.93 -15.40
C LEU A 516 7.64 -16.18 -14.65
N VAL A 517 8.32 -17.27 -15.01
CA VAL A 517 9.60 -17.68 -14.45
C VAL A 517 10.61 -17.74 -15.59
N LEU A 518 11.71 -17.03 -15.43
CA LEU A 518 12.84 -17.07 -16.34
C LEU A 518 13.97 -17.83 -15.65
N GLU A 519 14.35 -18.97 -16.22
CA GLU A 519 15.37 -19.87 -15.69
C GLU A 519 16.66 -19.66 -16.49
N GLY A 520 17.58 -18.83 -15.97
CA GLY A 520 18.81 -18.49 -16.67
C GLY A 520 19.70 -19.71 -16.99
N LYS A 521 19.82 -20.66 -16.05
CA LYS A 521 20.61 -21.89 -16.23
C LYS A 521 20.08 -22.80 -17.31
N GLU A 522 18.77 -23.00 -17.33
CA GLU A 522 18.12 -23.87 -18.33
C GLU A 522 17.85 -23.15 -19.66
N LYS A 523 18.07 -21.82 -19.70
CA LYS A 523 17.69 -20.93 -20.80
C LYS A 523 16.23 -21.16 -21.20
N LYS A 524 15.31 -21.12 -20.24
CA LYS A 524 13.87 -21.34 -20.46
C LYS A 524 13.02 -20.25 -19.82
N ALA A 525 11.87 -20.00 -20.44
CA ALA A 525 10.80 -19.19 -19.89
C ALA A 525 9.54 -20.05 -19.73
N SER A 526 8.98 -20.03 -18.53
CA SER A 526 7.82 -20.83 -18.14
C SER A 526 6.74 -19.93 -17.57
N LEU A 527 5.49 -20.14 -17.99
CA LEU A 527 4.32 -19.45 -17.46
C LEU A 527 3.49 -20.44 -16.62
N PHE A 528 3.19 -20.03 -15.40
CA PHE A 528 2.38 -20.79 -14.47
C PHE A 528 1.08 -20.06 -14.16
N LYS A 529 0.01 -20.82 -13.95
CA LYS A 529 -1.23 -20.35 -13.34
C LYS A 529 -1.27 -20.76 -11.87
N LEU A 530 -1.57 -19.82 -10.99
CA LEU A 530 -1.52 -19.98 -9.53
C LEU A 530 -2.95 -19.92 -8.94
N ASP A 531 -3.80 -20.88 -9.32
CA ASP A 531 -5.13 -21.08 -8.74
C ASP A 531 -5.03 -22.07 -7.54
N GLU A 532 -6.02 -22.96 -7.34
CA GLU A 532 -6.00 -24.01 -6.30
C GLU A 532 -4.83 -24.99 -6.45
N LYS A 533 -4.35 -25.18 -7.67
CA LYS A 533 -3.14 -25.93 -8.01
C LYS A 533 -2.26 -25.10 -8.93
N ILE A 534 -0.95 -25.19 -8.72
CA ILE A 534 0.03 -24.58 -9.60
C ILE A 534 0.09 -25.41 -10.89
N GLU A 535 -0.25 -24.80 -12.01
CA GLU A 535 -0.24 -25.44 -13.33
C GLU A 535 0.74 -24.72 -14.24
N LYS A 536 1.65 -25.46 -14.87
CA LYS A 536 2.51 -24.92 -15.93
C LYS A 536 1.72 -24.90 -17.23
N VAL A 537 1.44 -23.70 -17.74
CA VAL A 537 0.51 -23.49 -18.86
C VAL A 537 1.21 -23.16 -20.18
N ALA A 538 2.46 -22.67 -20.14
CA ALA A 538 3.30 -22.50 -21.32
C ALA A 538 4.78 -22.61 -20.95
N GLU A 539 5.61 -23.05 -21.89
CA GLU A 539 7.07 -23.13 -21.74
C GLU A 539 7.73 -22.93 -23.12
N LYS A 540 8.82 -22.16 -23.16
CA LYS A 540 9.62 -21.92 -24.37
C LYS A 540 11.11 -21.78 -24.02
N PRO A 541 12.03 -22.19 -24.91
CA PRO A 541 13.43 -21.81 -24.78
C PRO A 541 13.60 -20.30 -24.91
N LEU A 542 14.57 -19.77 -24.17
CA LEU A 542 15.05 -18.39 -24.29
C LEU A 542 16.18 -18.35 -25.32
N ASP A 543 15.87 -17.80 -26.48
CA ASP A 543 16.84 -17.63 -27.56
C ASP A 543 17.64 -16.33 -27.36
N GLY A 544 18.94 -16.39 -27.61
CA GLY A 544 19.83 -15.23 -27.60
C GLY A 544 21.01 -15.32 -26.65
N GLU A 545 22.18 -14.97 -27.17
CA GLU A 545 23.43 -14.83 -26.42
C GLU A 545 23.92 -13.37 -26.51
N GLY A 546 24.61 -12.89 -25.47
CA GLY A 546 25.32 -11.61 -25.48
C GLY A 546 24.59 -10.40 -24.90
N ASP A 547 23.26 -10.29 -25.02
CA ASP A 547 22.50 -9.19 -24.39
C ASP A 547 22.04 -9.58 -22.97
N THR A 548 22.01 -8.68 -22.00
CA THR A 548 21.51 -8.94 -20.63
C THR A 548 20.19 -8.24 -20.35
N LEU A 549 19.79 -7.30 -21.20
CA LEU A 549 18.52 -6.58 -21.07
C LEU A 549 17.36 -7.43 -21.60
N TYR A 550 16.37 -7.64 -20.75
CA TYR A 550 15.10 -8.24 -21.11
C TYR A 550 14.04 -7.16 -21.17
N THR A 551 13.24 -7.17 -22.23
CA THR A 551 11.99 -6.40 -22.30
C THR A 551 10.82 -7.35 -22.29
N VAL A 552 9.94 -7.19 -21.30
CA VAL A 552 8.71 -7.97 -21.15
C VAL A 552 7.56 -7.14 -21.68
N MET A 553 6.82 -7.66 -22.67
CA MET A 553 5.55 -7.09 -23.10
C MET A 553 4.42 -8.05 -22.75
N ILE A 554 3.55 -7.64 -21.85
CA ILE A 554 2.37 -8.39 -21.45
C ILE A 554 1.17 -7.85 -22.22
N LYS A 555 0.59 -8.69 -23.07
CA LYS A 555 -0.52 -8.36 -23.96
C LYS A 555 -1.74 -9.16 -23.52
N PRO A 556 -2.50 -8.67 -22.54
CA PRO A 556 -3.75 -9.28 -22.16
C PRO A 556 -4.78 -9.02 -23.26
N SER A 557 -5.55 -10.05 -23.59
CA SER A 557 -6.81 -9.95 -24.32
C SER A 557 -7.91 -10.58 -23.47
N PHE A 558 -9.15 -10.62 -23.96
CA PHE A 558 -10.27 -11.09 -23.14
C PHE A 558 -9.99 -12.46 -22.49
N THR A 559 -9.54 -13.46 -23.24
CA THR A 559 -9.23 -14.80 -22.68
C THR A 559 -7.79 -15.23 -22.90
N LYS A 560 -6.99 -14.49 -23.67
CA LYS A 560 -5.64 -14.88 -24.04
C LYS A 560 -4.62 -13.95 -23.40
N LEU A 561 -3.64 -14.55 -22.71
CA LEU A 561 -2.46 -13.89 -22.18
C LEU A 561 -1.28 -14.20 -23.10
N THR A 562 -0.77 -13.18 -23.77
CA THR A 562 0.47 -13.27 -24.55
C THR A 562 1.56 -12.51 -23.80
N ILE A 563 2.70 -13.16 -23.58
CA ILE A 563 3.90 -12.54 -23.00
C ILE A 563 5.00 -12.65 -24.05
N ASP A 564 5.44 -11.52 -24.55
CA ASP A 564 6.61 -11.43 -25.41
C ASP A 564 7.83 -11.06 -24.55
N LEU A 565 8.88 -11.86 -24.65
CA LEU A 565 10.19 -11.64 -24.05
C LEU A 565 11.17 -11.28 -25.16
N VAL A 566 11.66 -10.05 -25.15
CA VAL A 566 12.63 -9.55 -26.14
C VAL A 566 14.00 -9.41 -25.48
N ARG A 567 15.02 -9.95 -26.14
CA ARG A 567 16.43 -9.89 -25.73
C ARG A 567 17.29 -9.69 -26.97
N GLY A 568 17.89 -8.51 -27.12
CA GLY A 568 18.52 -8.10 -28.38
C GLY A 568 17.56 -8.16 -29.56
N SER A 569 17.95 -8.87 -30.63
CA SER A 569 17.11 -9.14 -31.81
C SER A 569 16.16 -10.32 -31.64
N ASN A 570 16.27 -11.08 -30.55
CA ASN A 570 15.50 -12.31 -30.34
C ASN A 570 14.20 -12.01 -29.59
N LYS A 571 13.16 -12.76 -29.95
CA LYS A 571 11.83 -12.65 -29.34
C LYS A 571 11.28 -14.04 -29.05
N THR A 572 11.03 -14.30 -27.77
CA THR A 572 10.33 -15.50 -27.30
C THR A 572 8.90 -15.12 -26.91
N THR A 573 7.89 -15.80 -27.47
CA THR A 573 6.49 -15.55 -27.16
C THR A 573 5.88 -16.74 -26.41
N LEU A 574 5.32 -16.48 -25.23
CA LEU A 574 4.49 -17.40 -24.46
C LEU A 574 3.03 -17.01 -24.64
N GLU A 575 2.18 -17.99 -24.93
CA GLU A 575 0.74 -17.76 -25.09
C GLU A 575 -0.04 -18.75 -24.26
N TYR A 576 -1.07 -18.25 -23.57
CA TYR A 576 -2.02 -19.06 -22.82
C TYR A 576 -3.44 -18.54 -23.03
N THR A 577 -4.40 -19.46 -23.17
CA THR A 577 -5.83 -19.11 -23.21
C THR A 577 -6.49 -19.61 -21.93
N ASP A 578 -7.00 -18.68 -21.14
CA ASP A 578 -7.78 -18.96 -19.94
C ASP A 578 -9.29 -18.92 -20.26
N LYS A 579 -10.08 -19.59 -19.44
CA LYS A 579 -11.54 -19.53 -19.48
C LYS A 579 -12.06 -18.22 -18.88
N SER A 580 -11.26 -17.58 -18.02
CA SER A 580 -11.64 -16.33 -17.33
C SER A 580 -11.10 -15.09 -18.02
N PRO A 581 -11.77 -13.93 -17.90
CA PRO A 581 -11.25 -12.67 -18.40
C PRO A 581 -9.87 -12.32 -17.83
N ILE A 582 -8.95 -11.87 -18.69
CA ILE A 582 -7.59 -11.47 -18.30
C ILE A 582 -7.47 -9.94 -18.40
N LEU A 583 -7.56 -9.26 -17.26
CA LEU A 583 -7.34 -7.82 -17.13
C LEU A 583 -6.34 -7.59 -16.01
N ILE A 584 -5.18 -7.03 -16.34
CA ILE A 584 -4.07 -6.84 -15.41
C ILE A 584 -4.44 -5.78 -14.38
N ARG A 585 -4.23 -6.09 -13.10
CA ARG A 585 -4.35 -5.13 -11.99
C ARG A 585 -2.99 -4.56 -11.63
N ASP A 586 -2.02 -5.45 -11.47
CA ASP A 586 -0.64 -5.11 -11.15
C ASP A 586 0.31 -6.24 -11.57
N VAL A 587 1.58 -5.87 -11.69
CA VAL A 587 2.70 -6.80 -11.88
C VAL A 587 3.70 -6.58 -10.76
N THR A 588 4.13 -7.67 -10.14
CA THR A 588 5.10 -7.67 -9.04
C THR A 588 6.36 -8.39 -9.48
N LEU A 589 7.51 -7.79 -9.17
CA LEU A 589 8.83 -8.24 -9.58
C LEU A 589 9.66 -8.57 -8.35
N GLN A 590 10.25 -9.76 -8.34
CA GLN A 590 11.12 -10.22 -7.28
C GLN A 590 12.25 -11.09 -7.85
N ASN A 591 13.44 -10.95 -7.27
CA ASN A 591 14.57 -11.82 -7.53
C ASN A 591 15.40 -12.00 -6.26
N ARG A 592 15.86 -13.23 -6.00
CA ARG A 592 16.67 -13.55 -4.82
C ARG A 592 18.00 -12.79 -4.79
N ASN A 593 18.58 -12.51 -5.94
CA ASN A 593 19.89 -11.90 -6.11
C ASN A 593 19.82 -10.41 -6.51
N GLY A 594 18.61 -9.84 -6.55
CA GLY A 594 18.38 -8.48 -7.05
C GLY A 594 18.30 -8.42 -8.59
N PHE A 595 18.05 -7.23 -9.11
CA PHE A 595 17.92 -6.94 -10.54
C PHE A 595 17.97 -5.42 -10.77
N GLU A 596 18.05 -4.98 -12.01
CA GLU A 596 17.93 -3.57 -12.37
C GLU A 596 16.70 -3.36 -13.26
N LEU A 597 15.85 -2.38 -12.96
CA LEU A 597 14.85 -1.88 -13.90
C LEU A 597 15.41 -0.70 -14.69
N VAL A 598 15.05 -0.63 -15.96
CA VAL A 598 15.52 0.40 -16.88
C VAL A 598 14.32 1.14 -17.45
N GLU A 599 14.35 2.47 -17.40
CA GLU A 599 13.33 3.31 -18.02
C GLU A 599 13.24 3.03 -19.52
N GLU A 600 12.02 2.83 -19.99
CA GLU A 600 11.75 2.72 -21.41
C GLU A 600 11.56 4.10 -22.01
N LYS A 601 12.47 4.53 -22.87
CA LYS A 601 12.16 5.65 -23.76
C LYS A 601 11.15 5.17 -24.79
N GLU A 602 9.99 5.82 -24.84
CA GLU A 602 9.26 5.85 -26.09
C GLU A 602 10.19 6.46 -27.13
N LYS A 603 10.61 5.65 -28.12
CA LYS A 603 11.05 6.23 -29.38
C LYS A 603 9.83 7.00 -29.86
N ILE A 604 9.85 8.32 -29.71
CA ILE A 604 9.03 9.19 -30.54
C ILE A 604 9.43 8.78 -31.95
N ASN A 605 8.58 8.01 -32.60
CA ASN A 605 8.80 7.62 -33.98
C ASN A 605 8.74 8.92 -34.77
N ASP A 606 9.91 9.48 -35.05
CA ASP A 606 10.16 10.32 -36.21
C ASP A 606 9.87 9.46 -37.45
N THR A 607 8.58 9.28 -37.73
CA THR A 607 8.10 8.75 -38.99
C THR A 607 7.76 9.95 -39.84
N GLN A 608 8.65 10.17 -40.80
CA GLN A 608 8.64 11.19 -41.86
C GLN A 608 7.33 11.28 -42.64
#